data_AF-A0A1B6I1R8-F1
#
_entry.id   AF-A0A1B6I1R8-F1
#
_cell.length_a   1.000
_cell.length_b   1.000
_cell.length_c   1.000
_cell.angle_alpha   90.00
_cell.angle_beta   90.00
_cell.angle_gamma   90.00
#
_symmetry.space_group_name_H-M   'P 1'
#
loop_
_entity.id
_entity.type
_entity.pdbx_description
1 polymer ?
#
loop_
_entity_poly.entity_id
_entity_poly.type
_entity_poly.pdbx_seq_one_letter_code
_entity_poly.pdbx_strand_id
1 'polypeptide(L)'
;LVVSVIAVALLGSGVLSLAGPSVPLPLFALVVATHTVLPVSQHVSVLLAAILTLSQLTLTSWRATSGLGDPRFYTELTAQLVFLLAASIGGFYYRHMTEAAHQQTFVGTRTCIESRVKLECEKEQQEQLLLSVIPAYIAAEVKRSIMLKMADACQDMSNKQTRFHEMYVQRHNNVSILYADIV
;
A
#
# COMPACT_ATOMS: atom_id res chain seq x y z
N LEU A 1 -0.91 -20.81 4.60
CA LEU A 1 -1.97 -21.20 5.57
C LEU A 1 -1.55 -22.41 6.41
N VAL A 2 -1.35 -23.60 5.82
CA VAL A 2 -0.99 -24.83 6.57
C VAL A 2 0.28 -24.65 7.42
N VAL A 3 1.37 -24.12 6.84
CA VAL A 3 2.61 -23.83 7.57
C VAL A 3 2.39 -22.87 8.75
N SER A 4 1.57 -21.86 8.56
CA SER A 4 1.24 -20.85 9.58
C SER A 4 0.44 -21.44 10.74
N VAL A 5 -0.52 -22.33 10.45
CA VAL A 5 -1.30 -23.05 11.46
C VAL A 5 -0.40 -24.01 12.25
N ILE A 6 0.46 -24.76 11.56
CA ILE A 6 1.42 -25.67 12.20
C ILE A 6 2.40 -24.88 13.08
N ALA A 7 2.92 -23.75 12.61
CA ALA A 7 3.84 -22.92 13.38
C ALA A 7 3.19 -22.39 14.67
N VAL A 8 1.95 -21.93 14.61
CA VAL A 8 1.23 -21.44 15.80
C VAL A 8 0.87 -22.59 16.74
N ALA A 9 0.50 -23.76 16.22
CA ALA A 9 0.26 -24.94 17.04
C ALA A 9 1.54 -25.40 17.76
N LEU A 10 2.68 -25.43 17.08
CA LEU A 10 3.98 -25.80 17.64
C LEU A 10 4.46 -24.79 18.68
N LEU A 11 4.39 -23.50 18.37
CA LEU A 11 4.78 -22.43 19.30
C LEU A 11 3.82 -22.36 20.49
N GLY A 12 2.52 -22.50 20.26
CA GLY A 12 1.51 -22.55 21.32
C GLY A 12 1.71 -23.74 22.25
N SER A 13 1.93 -24.93 21.70
CA SER A 13 2.25 -26.12 22.48
C SER A 13 3.59 -25.99 23.22
N GLY A 14 4.61 -25.39 22.59
CA GLY A 14 5.91 -25.16 23.22
C GLY A 14 5.83 -24.20 24.41
N VAL A 15 5.08 -23.10 24.28
CA VAL A 15 4.83 -22.17 25.39
C VAL A 15 4.03 -22.85 26.50
N LEU A 16 3.10 -23.74 26.14
CA LEU A 16 2.27 -24.47 27.11
C LEU A 16 3.04 -25.52 27.91
N SER A 17 3.99 -26.21 27.26
CA SER A 17 4.80 -27.26 27.90
C SER A 17 5.97 -26.70 28.71
N LEU A 18 6.51 -25.52 28.36
CA LEU A 18 7.69 -24.95 29.00
C LEU A 18 7.35 -23.94 30.13
N ALA A 19 6.14 -23.37 30.13
CA ALA A 19 5.77 -22.34 31.09
C ALA A 19 5.14 -22.94 32.37
N GLY A 20 5.94 -22.99 33.44
CA GLY A 20 5.47 -23.25 34.80
C GLY A 20 4.69 -22.05 35.39
N PRO A 21 5.34 -21.06 36.05
CA PRO A 21 4.68 -19.92 36.70
C PRO A 21 4.64 -18.59 35.91
N SER A 22 5.31 -18.47 34.76
CA SER A 22 5.42 -17.23 33.95
C SER A 22 4.69 -17.32 32.61
N VAL A 23 3.47 -17.85 32.66
CA VAL A 23 2.62 -18.19 31.50
C VAL A 23 2.01 -16.98 30.74
N PRO A 24 1.61 -15.86 31.37
CA PRO A 24 0.76 -14.88 30.67
C PRO A 24 1.51 -13.95 29.69
N LEU A 25 2.76 -13.58 29.96
CA LEU A 25 3.55 -12.69 29.10
C LEU A 25 3.93 -13.29 27.73
N PRO A 26 4.51 -14.51 27.63
CA PRO A 26 4.86 -15.10 26.33
C PRO A 26 3.62 -15.44 25.50
N LEU A 27 2.49 -15.76 26.15
CA LEU A 27 1.21 -16.00 25.46
C LEU A 27 0.62 -14.73 24.87
N PHE A 28 0.69 -13.62 25.58
CA PHE A 28 0.27 -12.32 25.05
C PHE A 28 1.08 -11.94 23.80
N ALA A 29 2.39 -12.08 23.88
CA ALA A 29 3.27 -11.86 22.72
C ALA A 29 2.94 -12.80 21.56
N LEU A 30 2.64 -14.08 21.83
CA LEU A 30 2.25 -15.05 20.81
C LEU A 30 0.91 -14.70 20.14
N VAL A 31 -0.11 -14.30 20.90
CA VAL A 31 -1.42 -13.90 20.36
C VAL A 31 -1.28 -12.65 19.49
N VAL A 32 -0.55 -11.64 19.98
CA VAL A 32 -0.28 -10.43 19.18
C VAL A 32 0.50 -10.78 17.92
N ALA A 33 1.55 -11.59 18.01
CA ALA A 33 2.35 -12.01 16.84
C ALA A 33 1.52 -12.84 15.83
N THR A 34 0.60 -13.67 16.31
CA THR A 34 -0.33 -14.43 15.46
C THR A 34 -1.27 -13.52 14.69
N HIS A 35 -1.67 -12.39 15.27
CA HIS A 35 -2.52 -11.41 14.61
C HIS A 35 -1.75 -10.49 13.66
N THR A 36 -0.53 -10.07 14.01
CA THR A 36 0.22 -9.04 13.28
C THR A 36 1.22 -9.58 12.24
N VAL A 37 1.87 -10.70 12.50
CA VAL A 37 3.00 -11.19 11.68
C VAL A 37 2.57 -12.25 10.67
N LEU A 38 1.49 -12.99 10.93
CA LEU A 38 1.10 -14.10 10.06
C LEU A 38 0.19 -13.68 8.89
N PRO A 39 0.55 -14.02 7.64
CA PRO A 39 -0.23 -13.76 6.43
C PRO A 39 -1.36 -14.81 6.27
N VAL A 40 -2.29 -14.85 7.23
CA VAL A 40 -3.49 -15.72 7.18
C VAL A 40 -4.75 -14.89 6.93
N SER A 41 -5.87 -15.48 6.52
CA SER A 41 -7.12 -14.72 6.40
C SER A 41 -7.60 -14.21 7.77
N GLN A 42 -8.34 -13.09 7.79
CA GLN A 42 -8.82 -12.46 9.03
C GLN A 42 -9.63 -13.45 9.89
N HIS A 43 -10.50 -14.24 9.27
CA HIS A 43 -11.30 -15.26 9.96
C HIS A 43 -10.43 -16.37 10.57
N VAL A 44 -9.41 -16.84 9.85
CA VAL A 44 -8.53 -17.92 10.35
C VAL A 44 -7.65 -17.42 11.49
N SER A 45 -7.17 -16.17 11.43
CA SER A 45 -6.41 -15.56 12.52
C SER A 45 -7.25 -15.42 13.80
N VAL A 46 -8.51 -14.99 13.68
CA VAL A 46 -9.44 -14.89 14.81
C VAL A 46 -9.77 -16.28 15.38
N LEU A 47 -10.07 -17.26 14.52
CA LEU A 47 -10.34 -18.63 14.96
C LEU A 47 -9.14 -19.24 15.70
N LEU A 48 -7.93 -19.05 15.18
CA LEU A 48 -6.71 -19.58 15.78
C LEU A 48 -6.43 -18.95 17.14
N ALA A 49 -6.60 -17.62 17.27
CA ALA A 49 -6.48 -16.93 18.55
C ALA A 49 -7.56 -17.39 19.54
N ALA A 50 -8.81 -17.55 19.09
CA ALA A 50 -9.90 -18.08 19.92
C ALA A 50 -9.57 -19.50 20.43
N ILE A 51 -9.10 -20.40 19.57
CA ILE A 51 -8.68 -21.76 19.95
C ILE A 51 -7.56 -21.71 20.98
N LEU A 52 -6.54 -20.87 20.79
CA LEU A 52 -5.48 -20.67 21.76
C LEU A 52 -6.05 -20.17 23.09
N THR A 53 -6.92 -19.16 23.09
CA THR A 53 -7.52 -18.63 24.32
C THR A 53 -8.35 -19.67 25.08
N LEU A 54 -9.16 -20.45 24.37
CA LEU A 54 -9.97 -21.52 24.94
C LEU A 54 -9.07 -22.63 25.51
N SER A 55 -8.01 -23.01 24.78
CA SER A 55 -7.04 -24.00 25.26
C SER A 55 -6.34 -23.59 26.55
N GLN A 56 -6.10 -22.29 26.75
CA GLN A 56 -5.52 -21.78 28.00
C GLN A 56 -6.54 -21.76 29.13
N LEU A 57 -7.78 -21.36 28.82
CA LEU A 57 -8.87 -21.31 29.80
C LEU A 57 -9.20 -22.72 30.32
N THR A 58 -9.23 -23.71 29.43
CA THR A 58 -9.46 -25.11 29.82
C THR A 58 -8.30 -25.68 30.65
N LEU A 59 -7.05 -25.32 30.32
CA LEU A 59 -5.89 -25.78 31.10
C LEU A 59 -5.88 -25.18 32.51
N THR A 60 -6.16 -23.88 32.63
CA THR A 60 -6.23 -23.18 33.92
C THR A 60 -7.40 -23.68 34.76
N SER A 61 -8.57 -23.91 34.15
CA SER A 61 -9.70 -24.54 34.85
C SER A 61 -9.40 -25.97 35.29
N TRP A 62 -8.71 -26.75 34.46
CA TRP A 62 -8.34 -28.14 34.78
C TRP A 62 -7.36 -28.21 35.96
N ARG A 63 -6.35 -27.33 35.97
CA ARG A 63 -5.41 -27.18 37.10
C ARG A 63 -6.15 -26.77 38.39
N ALA A 64 -7.15 -25.91 38.29
CA ALA A 64 -7.96 -25.49 39.42
C ALA A 64 -8.89 -26.58 39.96
N THR A 65 -9.38 -27.48 39.11
CA THR A 65 -10.15 -28.64 39.58
C THR A 65 -9.29 -29.70 40.26
N SER A 66 -7.99 -29.73 39.99
CA SER A 66 -7.04 -30.70 40.55
C SER A 66 -6.27 -30.17 41.77
N GLY A 67 -6.17 -28.84 41.94
CA GLY A 67 -5.70 -28.19 43.17
C GLY A 67 -6.85 -27.87 44.12
N LEU A 68 -6.72 -28.24 45.39
CA LEU A 68 -7.71 -27.92 46.43
C LEU A 68 -7.95 -26.40 46.55
N GLY A 69 -9.00 -25.88 45.93
CA GLY A 69 -9.84 -24.77 46.42
C GLY A 69 -9.16 -23.49 46.92
N ASP A 70 -8.14 -22.95 46.23
CA ASP A 70 -7.57 -21.66 46.60
C ASP A 70 -8.47 -20.48 46.17
N PRO A 71 -8.79 -19.52 47.06
CA PRO A 71 -9.63 -18.36 46.73
C PRO A 71 -8.98 -17.39 45.74
N ARG A 72 -7.67 -17.52 45.47
CA ARG A 72 -6.92 -16.70 44.52
C ARG A 72 -7.14 -17.08 43.05
N PHE A 73 -7.76 -18.23 42.78
CA PHE A 73 -8.01 -18.71 41.43
C PHE A 73 -8.91 -17.76 40.61
N TYR A 74 -9.99 -17.25 41.21
CA TYR A 74 -10.92 -16.35 40.50
C TYR A 74 -10.27 -15.02 40.10
N THR A 75 -9.41 -14.48 40.95
CA THR A 75 -8.67 -13.25 40.65
C THR A 75 -7.62 -13.45 39.56
N GLU A 76 -6.97 -14.62 39.50
CA GLU A 76 -6.00 -14.94 38.46
C GLU A 76 -6.67 -15.19 37.11
N LEU A 77 -7.79 -15.93 37.10
CA LEU A 77 -8.59 -16.22 35.91
C LEU A 77 -9.12 -14.95 35.25
N THR A 78 -9.66 -14.04 36.07
CA THR A 78 -10.21 -12.76 35.58
C THR A 78 -9.13 -11.86 35.02
N ALA A 79 -7.97 -11.75 35.69
CA ALA A 79 -6.82 -11.00 35.19
C ALA A 79 -6.31 -11.57 33.85
N GLN A 80 -6.18 -12.89 33.74
CA GLN A 80 -5.71 -13.56 32.54
C GLN A 80 -6.69 -13.40 31.37
N LEU A 81 -8.00 -13.47 31.63
CA LEU A 81 -9.04 -13.25 30.63
C LEU A 81 -9.03 -11.82 30.10
N VAL A 82 -8.95 -10.82 31.00
CA VAL A 82 -8.86 -9.40 30.60
C VAL A 82 -7.60 -9.16 29.76
N PHE A 83 -6.46 -9.73 30.17
CA PHE A 83 -5.19 -9.55 29.46
C PHE A 83 -5.23 -10.16 28.04
N LEU A 84 -5.83 -11.34 27.89
CA LEU A 84 -5.92 -12.04 26.61
C LEU A 84 -6.95 -11.40 25.66
N LEU A 85 -8.04 -10.87 26.22
CA LEU A 85 -9.00 -10.05 25.47
C LEU A 85 -8.38 -8.74 24.98
N ALA A 86 -7.59 -8.07 25.82
CA ALA A 86 -6.88 -6.87 25.40
C ALA A 86 -5.91 -7.17 24.23
N ALA A 87 -5.22 -8.31 24.27
CA ALA A 87 -4.33 -8.76 23.20
C ALA A 87 -5.07 -9.02 21.88
N SER A 88 -6.22 -9.70 21.94
CA SER A 88 -7.00 -10.05 20.74
C SER A 88 -7.64 -8.82 20.10
N ILE A 89 -8.19 -7.91 20.91
CA ILE A 89 -8.76 -6.64 20.42
C ILE A 89 -7.68 -5.76 19.80
N GLY A 90 -6.54 -5.59 20.49
CA GLY A 90 -5.41 -4.81 19.97
C GLY A 90 -4.84 -5.39 18.68
N GLY A 91 -4.66 -6.71 18.62
CA GLY A 91 -4.18 -7.42 17.43
C GLY A 91 -5.14 -7.30 16.25
N PHE A 92 -6.46 -7.47 16.49
CA PHE A 92 -7.49 -7.30 15.47
C PHE A 92 -7.51 -5.87 14.92
N TYR A 93 -7.49 -4.87 15.80
CA TYR A 93 -7.50 -3.46 15.42
C TYR A 93 -6.27 -3.09 14.57
N TYR A 94 -5.07 -3.48 15.02
CA TYR A 94 -3.83 -3.24 14.26
C TYR A 94 -3.90 -3.85 12.86
N ARG A 95 -4.39 -5.09 12.75
CA ARG A 95 -4.51 -5.79 11.49
C ARG A 95 -5.51 -5.12 10.56
N HIS A 96 -6.65 -4.70 11.08
CA HIS A 96 -7.66 -3.97 10.32
C HIS A 96 -7.09 -2.65 9.76
N MET A 97 -6.37 -1.89 10.59
CA MET A 97 -5.72 -0.65 10.17
C MET A 97 -4.67 -0.88 9.08
N THR A 98 -3.87 -1.94 9.21
CA THR A 98 -2.84 -2.31 8.23
C THR A 98 -3.44 -2.72 6.89
N GLU A 99 -4.51 -3.53 6.90
CA GLU A 99 -5.22 -3.92 5.68
C GLU A 99 -5.81 -2.69 4.97
N ALA A 100 -6.43 -1.78 5.71
CA ALA A 100 -6.96 -0.53 5.16
C ALA A 100 -5.85 0.33 4.53
N ALA A 101 -4.70 0.46 5.22
CA ALA A 101 -3.54 1.17 4.68
C ALA A 101 -3.02 0.51 3.39
N HIS A 102 -2.92 -0.82 3.34
CA HIS A 102 -2.52 -1.54 2.12
C HIS A 102 -3.47 -1.30 0.96
N GLN A 103 -4.78 -1.38 1.19
CA GLN A 103 -5.77 -1.10 0.14
C GLN A 103 -5.68 0.34 -0.35
N GLN A 104 -5.54 1.31 0.56
CA GLN A 104 -5.36 2.72 0.18
C GLN A 104 -4.11 2.93 -0.65
N THR A 105 -2.97 2.36 -0.25
CA THR A 105 -1.72 2.46 -1.03
C THR A 105 -1.83 1.80 -2.39
N PHE A 106 -2.53 0.66 -2.49
CA PHE A 106 -2.76 -0.02 -3.76
C PHE A 106 -3.64 0.82 -4.71
N VAL A 107 -4.76 1.33 -4.22
CA VAL A 107 -5.67 2.21 -4.99
C VAL A 107 -4.94 3.48 -5.43
N GLY A 108 -4.16 4.09 -4.53
CA GLY A 108 -3.35 5.26 -4.84
C GLY A 108 -2.30 4.98 -5.92
N THR A 109 -1.61 3.83 -5.82
CA THR A 109 -0.61 3.41 -6.82
C THR A 109 -1.26 3.16 -8.18
N ARG A 110 -2.40 2.47 -8.21
CA ARG A 110 -3.15 2.22 -9.46
C ARG A 110 -3.56 3.54 -10.13
N THR A 111 -4.12 4.47 -9.37
CA THR A 111 -4.57 5.77 -9.89
C THR A 111 -3.40 6.60 -10.42
N CYS A 112 -2.25 6.54 -9.73
CA CYS A 112 -1.01 7.17 -10.20
C CYS A 112 -0.53 6.57 -11.53
N ILE A 113 -0.51 5.25 -11.67
CA ILE A 113 -0.11 4.56 -12.90
C ILE A 113 -1.07 4.91 -14.05
N GLU A 114 -2.37 4.87 -13.81
CA GLU A 114 -3.37 5.23 -14.83
C GLU A 114 -3.18 6.66 -15.33
N SER A 115 -2.94 7.60 -14.42
CA SER A 115 -2.64 8.99 -14.76
C SER A 115 -1.33 9.14 -15.55
N ARG A 116 -0.30 8.36 -15.19
CA ARG A 116 1.00 8.33 -15.91
C ARG A 116 0.82 7.84 -17.35
N VAL A 117 0.14 6.72 -17.53
CA VAL A 117 -0.12 6.14 -18.86
C VAL A 117 -0.91 7.10 -19.74
N LYS A 118 -1.96 7.72 -19.18
CA LYS A 118 -2.74 8.73 -19.91
C LYS A 118 -1.87 9.92 -20.34
N LEU A 119 -1.03 10.42 -19.45
CA LEU A 119 -0.13 11.54 -19.74
C LEU A 119 0.89 11.18 -20.83
N GLU A 120 1.44 9.96 -20.81
CA GLU A 120 2.36 9.50 -21.85
C GLU A 120 1.68 9.41 -23.22
N CYS A 121 0.45 8.91 -23.29
CA CYS A 121 -0.32 8.86 -24.53
C CYS A 121 -0.63 10.26 -25.09
N GLU A 122 -1.07 11.19 -24.24
CA GLU A 122 -1.31 12.59 -24.64
C GLU A 122 -0.01 13.26 -25.11
N LYS A 123 1.11 12.99 -24.44
CA LYS A 123 2.43 13.50 -24.85
C LYS A 123 2.85 12.96 -26.22
N GLU A 124 2.72 11.65 -26.46
CA GLU A 124 3.05 11.04 -27.75
C GLU A 124 2.20 11.63 -28.88
N GLN A 125 0.90 11.78 -28.65
CA GLN A 125 -0.01 12.41 -29.60
C GLN A 125 0.39 13.86 -29.89
N GLN A 126 0.80 14.62 -28.87
CA GLN A 126 1.28 16.00 -29.04
C GLN A 126 2.59 16.06 -29.83
N GLU A 127 3.52 15.13 -29.62
CA GLU A 127 4.77 15.05 -30.37
C GLU A 127 4.52 14.68 -31.84
N GLN A 128 3.60 13.76 -32.11
CA GLN A 128 3.19 13.41 -33.46
C GLN A 128 2.54 14.60 -34.19
N LEU A 129 1.64 15.32 -33.51
CA LEU A 129 1.01 16.52 -34.08
C LEU A 129 2.05 17.59 -34.41
N LEU A 130 3.01 17.82 -33.52
CA LEU A 130 4.08 18.79 -33.73
C LEU A 130 4.93 18.44 -34.96
N LEU A 131 5.29 17.17 -35.14
CA LEU A 131 6.08 16.69 -36.28
C LEU A 131 5.29 16.62 -37.59
N SER A 132 3.97 16.51 -37.53
CA SER A 132 3.12 16.52 -38.74
C SER A 132 3.06 17.90 -39.42
N VAL A 133 3.27 18.97 -38.65
CA VAL A 133 3.17 20.36 -39.13
C VAL A 133 4.55 20.99 -39.34
N ILE A 134 5.57 20.57 -38.59
CA ILE A 134 6.91 21.17 -38.59
C ILE A 134 7.98 20.10 -38.84
N PRO A 135 8.95 20.35 -39.75
CA PRO A 135 10.05 19.43 -39.98
C PRO A 135 10.86 19.09 -38.72
N ALA A 136 11.27 17.82 -38.59
CA ALA A 136 11.91 17.28 -37.39
C ALA A 136 13.16 18.03 -36.90
N TYR A 137 13.92 18.67 -37.81
CA TYR A 137 15.13 19.42 -37.46
C TYR A 137 14.84 20.77 -36.78
N ILE A 138 13.63 21.33 -36.93
CA ILE A 138 13.18 22.59 -36.29
C ILE A 138 12.28 22.30 -35.08
N ALA A 139 11.67 21.11 -35.03
CA ALA A 139 10.69 20.72 -34.03
C ALA A 139 11.14 20.96 -32.56
N ALA A 140 12.40 20.65 -32.23
CA ALA A 140 12.93 20.83 -30.87
C ALA A 140 13.02 22.31 -30.45
N GLU A 141 13.38 23.20 -31.38
CA GLU A 141 13.49 24.64 -31.12
C GLU A 141 12.10 25.27 -30.93
N VAL A 142 11.14 24.87 -31.78
CA VAL A 142 9.74 25.34 -31.66
C VAL A 142 9.08 24.80 -30.39
N LYS A 143 9.35 23.55 -30.01
CA LYS A 143 8.89 23.01 -28.72
C LYS A 143 9.41 23.84 -27.55
N ARG A 144 10.69 24.22 -27.58
CA ARG A 144 11.30 25.07 -26.53
C ARG A 144 10.67 26.45 -26.48
N SER A 145 10.46 27.11 -27.63
CA SER A 145 9.87 28.44 -27.68
C SER A 145 8.43 28.46 -27.17
N ILE A 146 7.63 27.43 -27.48
CA ILE A 146 6.28 27.26 -26.94
C ILE A 146 6.31 27.10 -25.41
N MET A 147 7.20 26.24 -24.88
CA MET A 147 7.32 26.02 -23.43
C MET A 147 7.71 27.29 -22.68
N LEU A 148 8.67 28.07 -23.22
CA LEU A 148 9.09 29.33 -22.61
C LEU A 148 7.93 30.34 -22.56
N LYS A 149 7.17 30.47 -23.66
CA LYS A 149 5.98 31.34 -23.70
C LYS A 149 4.86 30.89 -22.76
N MET A 150 4.68 29.58 -22.60
CA MET A 150 3.73 29.04 -21.64
C MET A 150 4.16 29.31 -20.18
N ALA A 151 5.45 29.21 -19.88
CA ALA A 151 5.97 29.53 -18.56
C ALA A 151 5.82 31.03 -18.23
N ASP A 152 6.10 31.90 -19.20
CA ASP A 152 5.95 33.35 -19.10
C ASP A 152 4.49 33.77 -18.89
N ALA A 153 3.56 33.16 -19.64
CA ALA A 153 2.12 33.38 -19.49
C ALA A 153 1.55 32.94 -18.12
N CYS A 154 2.19 32.00 -17.42
CA CYS A 154 1.80 31.60 -16.07
C CYS A 154 2.38 32.52 -14.98
N GLN A 155 3.44 33.28 -15.28
CA GLN A 155 4.09 34.19 -14.31
C GLN A 155 3.52 35.60 -14.37
N ASP A 156 3.16 36.10 -15.55
CA ASP A 156 2.56 37.42 -15.74
C ASP A 156 1.07 37.34 -16.06
N MET A 157 0.23 37.36 -15.02
CA MET A 157 -1.24 37.56 -15.14
C MET A 157 -1.62 38.95 -15.69
N SER A 158 -0.65 39.85 -15.87
CA SER A 158 -0.85 41.18 -16.43
C SER A 158 -0.24 41.25 -17.83
N ASN A 159 -1.07 40.92 -18.81
CA ASN A 159 -1.12 41.64 -20.08
C ASN A 159 0.06 41.39 -21.05
N LYS A 160 -0.09 40.37 -21.89
CA LYS A 160 0.02 40.55 -23.34
C LYS A 160 -0.60 39.37 -24.08
N GLN A 161 -1.78 39.65 -24.64
CA GLN A 161 -2.44 38.86 -25.65
C GLN A 161 -1.67 38.93 -26.99
N THR A 162 -0.34 38.76 -27.00
CA THR A 162 0.45 38.67 -28.24
C THR A 162 0.45 37.21 -28.70
N ARG A 163 -0.73 36.79 -29.15
CA ARG A 163 -0.93 35.53 -29.86
C ARG A 163 -0.06 35.58 -31.13
N PHE A 164 0.99 34.78 -31.13
CA PHE A 164 1.69 34.24 -32.31
C PHE A 164 1.84 35.18 -33.52
N HIS A 165 2.90 35.99 -33.56
CA HIS A 165 3.40 36.58 -34.82
C HIS A 165 4.93 36.46 -34.90
N GLU A 166 5.48 35.28 -34.58
CA GLU A 166 6.88 34.96 -34.90
C GLU A 166 6.91 34.10 -36.15
N MET A 167 7.21 34.73 -37.28
CA MET A 167 7.40 34.06 -38.56
C MET A 167 8.87 33.66 -38.69
N TYR A 168 9.15 32.36 -38.75
CA TYR A 168 10.50 31.85 -39.00
C TYR A 168 10.74 31.76 -40.51
N VAL A 169 11.64 32.59 -41.04
CA VAL A 169 12.03 32.59 -42.46
C VAL A 169 13.54 32.37 -42.55
N GLN A 170 13.95 31.31 -43.26
CA GLN A 170 15.38 30.99 -43.49
C GLN A 170 15.68 30.91 -44.99
N ARG A 171 16.78 31.52 -45.42
CA ARG A 171 17.23 31.47 -46.82
C ARG A 171 18.13 30.24 -47.03
N HIS A 172 17.77 29.40 -48.01
CA HIS A 172 18.59 28.28 -48.47
C HIS A 172 19.02 28.51 -49.92
N ASN A 173 20.32 28.55 -50.20
CA ASN A 173 20.85 28.92 -51.52
C ASN A 173 21.05 27.72 -52.48
N ASN A 174 21.12 26.48 -51.98
CA ASN A 174 21.45 25.28 -52.76
C ASN A 174 20.39 24.18 -52.56
N VAL A 175 19.17 24.41 -53.04
CA VAL A 175 18.06 23.43 -52.98
C VAL A 175 17.42 23.29 -54.36
N SER A 176 16.93 22.10 -54.69
CA SER A 176 16.08 21.86 -55.87
C SER A 176 14.61 21.81 -55.46
N ILE A 177 13.71 22.25 -56.34
CA ILE A 177 12.25 22.24 -56.13
C ILE A 177 11.62 21.45 -57.28
N LEU A 178 10.83 20.43 -56.95
CA LEU A 178 10.09 19.60 -57.92
C LEU A 178 8.58 19.81 -57.71
N TYR A 179 7.86 20.12 -58.78
CA TYR A 179 6.39 20.22 -58.79
C TYR A 179 5.81 18.99 -59.50
N ALA A 180 4.70 18.46 -58.99
CA ALA A 180 3.94 17.38 -59.62
C ALA A 180 2.45 17.68 -59.51
N ASP A 181 1.75 17.59 -60.63
CA ASP A 181 0.30 17.80 -60.74
C ASP A 181 -0.32 16.62 -61.49
N ILE A 182 -1.53 16.21 -61.11
CA ILE A 182 -2.23 15.09 -61.76
C ILE A 182 -3.20 15.68 -62.78
N VAL A 183 -3.04 15.25 -64.04
CA VAL A 183 -3.91 15.62 -65.16
C VAL A 183 -5.14 14.74 -65.28
#